data_AF-A0A930R6Q5-F1
#
_entry.id   AF-A0A930R6Q5-F1
#
_cell.length_a   1.000
_cell.length_b   1.000
_cell.length_c   1.000
_cell.angle_alpha   90.00
_cell.angle_beta   90.00
_cell.angle_gamma   90.00
#
_symmetry.space_group_name_H-M   'P 1'
#
loop_
_entity.id
_entity.type
_entity.pdbx_description
1 polymer ?
#
loop_
_entity_poly.entity_id
_entity_poly.type
_entity_poly.pdbx_seq_one_letter_code
_entity_poly.pdbx_strand_id
1 'polypeptide(L)'
;MKKDYLGLRLVLLVIACFLIGLGAKLAASSTLGADVVVLVWEGLNHTFGMDMGTSNIIVSLVFLAITLSINWRYIGFGTVVGMFLQSFFIELFDFRALAEMDVTVKAVAMVVGIALIAMGCAVYALAELGVGPYIAATLALHEKFKTSIPKNKFFIDASCVIIAAILGQWPTIGPVVSLLISGVIMDQTMVILKKFLPIK
;
A
#
# COMPACT_ATOMS: atom_id res chain seq x y z
N MET A 1 -30.31 -16.02 4.80
CA MET A 1 -30.11 -14.79 4.01
C MET A 1 -28.87 -14.07 4.54
N LYS A 2 -27.72 -14.19 3.86
CA LYS A 2 -26.56 -13.33 4.14
C LYS A 2 -27.05 -11.91 3.92
N LYS A 3 -27.12 -11.07 4.95
CA LYS A 3 -27.32 -9.63 4.75
C LYS A 3 -26.15 -9.19 3.88
N ASP A 4 -26.41 -8.77 2.66
CA ASP A 4 -25.37 -8.22 1.80
C ASP A 4 -24.93 -6.89 2.43
N TYR A 5 -23.90 -6.96 3.27
CA TYR A 5 -23.23 -5.80 3.87
C TYR A 5 -22.42 -5.03 2.83
N LEU A 6 -22.87 -4.99 1.57
CA LEU A 6 -22.17 -4.36 0.46
C LEU A 6 -21.92 -2.88 0.74
N GLY A 7 -22.91 -2.16 1.28
CA GLY A 7 -22.75 -0.76 1.68
C GLY A 7 -21.65 -0.58 2.73
N LEU A 8 -21.63 -1.44 3.77
CA LEU A 8 -20.58 -1.40 4.79
C LEU A 8 -19.20 -1.71 4.19
N ARG A 9 -19.10 -2.72 3.33
CA ARG A 9 -17.85 -3.09 2.64
C ARG A 9 -17.31 -1.97 1.75
N LEU A 10 -18.20 -1.25 1.04
CA LEU A 10 -17.83 -0.08 0.24
C LEU A 10 -17.33 1.07 1.13
N VAL A 11 -18.01 1.34 2.26
CA VAL A 11 -17.56 2.34 3.24
C VAL A 11 -16.18 1.97 3.79
N LEU A 12 -15.96 0.70 4.16
CA LEU A 12 -14.65 0.21 4.61
C LEU A 12 -13.58 0.37 3.54
N LEU A 13 -13.89 0.08 2.26
CA LEU A 13 -12.96 0.29 1.16
C LEU A 13 -12.57 1.76 1.01
N VAL A 14 -13.52 2.69 1.09
CA VAL A 14 -13.23 4.13 1.01
C VAL A 14 -12.38 4.59 2.19
N ILE A 15 -12.73 4.17 3.42
CA ILE A 15 -11.94 4.48 4.63
C ILE A 15 -10.52 3.91 4.50
N ALA A 16 -10.37 2.68 4.01
CA ALA A 16 -9.08 2.07 3.78
C ALA A 16 -8.24 2.87 2.78
N CYS A 17 -8.81 3.22 1.62
CA CYS A 17 -8.12 4.00 0.59
C CYS A 17 -7.71 5.38 1.12
N PHE A 18 -8.56 6.03 1.92
CA PHE A 18 -8.25 7.29 2.58
C PHE A 18 -7.06 7.15 3.54
N LEU A 19 -7.08 6.16 4.43
CA LEU A 19 -6.00 5.94 5.40
C LEU A 19 -4.68 5.62 4.71
N ILE A 20 -4.69 4.75 3.69
CA ILE A 20 -3.49 4.40 2.95
C ILE A 20 -2.98 5.62 2.18
N GLY A 21 -3.85 6.38 1.51
CA GLY A 21 -3.45 7.56 0.74
C GLY A 21 -2.86 8.66 1.62
N LEU A 22 -3.51 8.97 2.74
CA LEU A 22 -3.01 9.91 3.75
C LEU A 22 -1.66 9.45 4.31
N GLY A 23 -1.56 8.19 4.72
CA GLY A 23 -0.35 7.64 5.31
C GLY A 23 0.82 7.61 4.34
N ALA A 24 0.58 7.23 3.08
CA ALA A 24 1.59 7.22 2.03
C ALA A 24 2.11 8.63 1.74
N LYS A 25 1.22 9.61 1.54
CA LYS A 25 1.63 11.00 1.28
C LYS A 25 2.37 11.61 2.47
N LEU A 26 1.91 11.35 3.69
CA LEU A 26 2.54 11.83 4.92
C LEU A 26 3.96 11.27 5.10
N ALA A 27 4.11 9.94 4.98
CA ALA A 27 5.41 9.29 5.15
C ALA A 27 6.39 9.67 4.04
N ALA A 28 5.94 9.72 2.78
CA ALA A 28 6.81 10.08 1.67
C ALA A 28 7.26 11.56 1.73
N SER A 29 6.38 12.47 2.19
CA SER A 29 6.72 13.89 2.37
C SER A 29 7.75 14.13 3.49
N SER A 30 8.01 13.15 4.35
CA SER A 30 9.01 13.24 5.41
C SER A 30 10.46 13.13 4.91
N THR A 31 10.69 12.78 3.63
CA THR A 31 12.00 12.44 3.02
C THR A 31 12.67 11.18 3.57
N LEU A 32 12.13 10.57 4.63
CA LEU A 32 12.64 9.33 5.21
C LEU A 32 12.04 8.08 4.56
N GLY A 33 11.09 8.24 3.62
CA GLY A 33 10.41 7.18 2.89
C GLY A 33 9.27 6.52 3.65
N ALA A 34 8.56 5.59 3.01
CA ALA A 34 7.43 4.87 3.62
C ALA A 34 7.62 3.35 3.56
N ASP A 35 7.34 2.73 2.41
CA ASP A 35 7.57 1.31 2.15
C ASP A 35 8.23 1.11 0.78
N VAL A 36 8.54 -0.14 0.44
CA VAL A 36 9.22 -0.49 -0.82
C VAL A 36 8.39 -0.16 -2.08
N VAL A 37 7.06 -0.11 -1.99
CA VAL A 37 6.20 0.22 -3.14
C VAL A 37 6.18 1.74 -3.32
N VAL A 38 6.05 2.50 -2.24
CA VAL A 38 6.16 3.96 -2.25
C VAL A 38 7.55 4.40 -2.71
N LEU A 39 8.60 3.65 -2.38
CA LEU A 39 9.96 3.91 -2.87
C LEU A 39 10.03 3.89 -4.41
N VAL A 40 9.26 3.01 -5.07
CA VAL A 40 9.15 3.02 -6.54
C VAL A 40 8.44 4.28 -7.04
N TRP A 41 7.41 4.74 -6.33
CA TRP A 41 6.70 5.99 -6.68
C TRP A 41 7.62 7.20 -6.55
N GLU A 42 8.43 7.26 -5.51
CA GLU A 42 9.48 8.27 -5.33
C GLU A 42 10.51 8.22 -6.47
N GLY A 43 10.93 7.01 -6.90
CA GLY A 43 11.81 6.86 -8.06
C GLY A 43 11.18 7.34 -9.38
N LEU A 44 9.90 7.04 -9.60
CA LEU A 44 9.17 7.55 -10.77
C LEU A 44 9.05 9.08 -10.74
N ASN A 45 8.83 9.66 -9.57
CA ASN A 45 8.85 11.11 -9.39
C ASN A 45 10.24 11.69 -9.70
N HIS A 46 11.31 11.07 -9.22
CA HIS A 46 12.68 11.53 -9.44
C HIS A 46 13.11 11.47 -10.92
N THR A 47 12.79 10.40 -11.64
CA THR A 47 13.21 10.23 -13.05
C THR A 47 12.28 10.94 -14.03
N PHE A 48 10.96 10.86 -13.83
CA PHE A 48 9.96 11.29 -14.80
C PHE A 48 9.13 12.50 -14.35
N GLY A 49 9.33 13.00 -13.12
CA GLY A 49 8.56 14.11 -12.57
C GLY A 49 7.09 13.77 -12.27
N MET A 50 6.73 12.49 -12.23
CA MET A 50 5.35 12.04 -12.07
C MET A 50 4.86 12.23 -10.65
N ASP A 51 3.60 12.63 -10.46
CA ASP A 51 2.99 12.67 -9.14
C ASP A 51 2.81 11.25 -8.55
N MET A 52 2.57 11.19 -7.24
CA MET A 52 2.53 9.92 -6.51
C MET A 52 1.26 9.13 -6.82
N GLY A 53 0.12 9.81 -7.04
CA GLY A 53 -1.12 9.19 -7.45
C GLY A 53 -0.98 8.46 -8.80
N THR A 54 -0.42 9.13 -9.80
CA THR A 54 -0.17 8.54 -11.12
C THR A 54 0.84 7.41 -11.04
N SER A 55 1.88 7.56 -10.22
CA SER A 55 2.86 6.50 -9.96
C SER A 55 2.20 5.27 -9.32
N ASN A 56 1.28 5.46 -8.37
CA ASN A 56 0.49 4.37 -7.79
C ASN A 56 -0.36 3.64 -8.83
N ILE A 57 -1.02 4.37 -9.74
CA ILE A 57 -1.81 3.74 -10.83
C ILE A 57 -0.89 2.90 -11.72
N ILE A 58 0.24 3.42 -12.16
CA ILE A 58 1.17 2.71 -13.05
C ILE A 58 1.70 1.44 -12.38
N VAL A 59 2.23 1.56 -11.16
CA VAL A 59 2.77 0.41 -10.42
C VAL A 59 1.67 -0.60 -10.12
N SER A 60 0.47 -0.14 -9.76
CA SER A 60 -0.71 -1.00 -9.58
C SER A 60 -1.10 -1.75 -10.85
N LEU A 61 -1.07 -1.10 -12.00
CA LEU A 61 -1.34 -1.75 -13.29
C LEU A 61 -0.29 -2.81 -13.63
N VAL A 62 0.98 -2.58 -13.31
CA VAL A 62 2.04 -3.60 -13.48
C VAL A 62 1.75 -4.83 -12.61
N PHE A 63 1.43 -4.64 -11.34
CA PHE A 63 1.06 -5.75 -10.46
C PHE A 63 -0.24 -6.44 -10.90
N LEU A 64 -1.21 -5.68 -11.41
CA LEU A 64 -2.45 -6.22 -11.96
C LEU A 64 -2.17 -7.08 -13.19
N ALA A 65 -1.30 -6.64 -14.10
CA ALA A 65 -0.90 -7.39 -15.29
C ALA A 65 -0.18 -8.70 -14.94
N ILE A 66 0.71 -8.67 -13.95
CA ILE A 66 1.35 -9.89 -13.41
C ILE A 66 0.28 -10.85 -12.87
N THR A 67 -0.66 -10.32 -12.08
CA THR A 67 -1.75 -11.11 -11.49
C THR A 67 -2.65 -11.71 -12.58
N LEU A 68 -3.07 -10.93 -13.57
CA LEU A 68 -3.90 -11.38 -14.70
C LEU A 68 -3.23 -12.48 -15.52
N SER A 69 -1.92 -12.39 -15.72
CA SER A 69 -1.13 -13.36 -16.48
C SER A 69 -0.98 -14.71 -15.77
N ILE A 70 -1.30 -14.77 -14.47
CA ILE A 70 -1.15 -15.95 -13.64
C ILE A 70 -2.52 -16.47 -13.18
N ASN A 71 -3.26 -15.66 -12.42
CA ASN A 71 -4.59 -15.98 -11.96
C ASN A 71 -5.43 -14.72 -11.71
N TRP A 72 -6.41 -14.50 -12.59
CA TRP A 72 -7.35 -13.39 -12.51
C TRP A 72 -8.28 -13.44 -11.28
N ARG A 73 -8.39 -14.58 -10.58
CA ARG A 73 -9.29 -14.76 -9.43
C ARG A 73 -8.93 -13.91 -8.22
N TYR A 74 -7.69 -13.43 -8.12
CA TYR A 74 -7.27 -12.53 -7.04
C TYR A 74 -7.69 -11.07 -7.27
N ILE A 75 -8.23 -10.74 -8.45
CA ILE A 75 -8.64 -9.38 -8.81
C ILE A 75 -10.13 -9.23 -8.54
N GLY A 76 -10.47 -8.36 -7.60
CA GLY A 76 -11.85 -8.00 -7.28
C GLY A 76 -12.20 -6.57 -7.70
N PHE A 77 -13.48 -6.22 -7.54
CA PHE A 77 -13.96 -4.83 -7.75
C PHE A 77 -13.16 -3.82 -6.92
N GLY A 78 -12.91 -4.14 -5.65
CA GLY A 78 -12.11 -3.34 -4.74
C GLY A 78 -10.68 -3.17 -5.23
N THR A 79 -10.04 -4.18 -5.84
CA THR A 79 -8.67 -4.09 -6.38
C THR A 79 -8.54 -2.99 -7.42
N VAL A 80 -9.48 -2.93 -8.37
CA VAL A 80 -9.45 -1.95 -9.47
C VAL A 80 -9.87 -0.58 -8.98
N VAL A 81 -10.98 -0.50 -8.25
CA VAL A 81 -11.52 0.77 -7.73
C VAL A 81 -10.59 1.37 -6.68
N GLY A 82 -10.00 0.52 -5.84
CA GLY A 82 -9.09 0.89 -4.76
C GLY A 82 -7.82 1.55 -5.26
N MET A 83 -7.20 1.08 -6.35
CA MET A 83 -6.00 1.75 -6.89
C MET A 83 -6.31 3.18 -7.36
N PHE A 84 -7.48 3.44 -7.96
CA PHE A 84 -7.86 4.81 -8.36
C PHE A 84 -8.25 5.68 -7.16
N LEU A 85 -9.04 5.16 -6.23
CA LEU A 85 -9.43 5.89 -5.01
C LEU A 85 -8.25 6.23 -4.13
N GLN A 86 -7.33 5.28 -3.93
CA GLN A 86 -6.09 5.52 -3.20
C GLN A 86 -5.29 6.64 -3.87
N SER A 87 -5.13 6.61 -5.19
CA SER A 87 -4.42 7.64 -5.95
C SER A 87 -5.06 9.02 -5.79
N PHE A 88 -6.39 9.08 -5.83
CA PHE A 88 -7.13 10.32 -5.55
C PHE A 88 -6.84 10.86 -4.14
N PHE A 89 -6.86 10.00 -3.12
CA PHE A 89 -6.57 10.43 -1.75
C PHE A 89 -5.11 10.80 -1.53
N ILE A 90 -4.15 10.16 -2.22
CA ILE A 90 -2.73 10.53 -2.18
C ILE A 90 -2.54 11.98 -2.63
N GLU A 91 -3.20 12.39 -3.71
CA GLU A 91 -3.06 13.73 -4.28
C GLU A 91 -3.93 14.80 -3.58
N LEU A 92 -4.88 14.39 -2.75
CA LEU A 92 -5.69 15.33 -1.96
C LEU A 92 -4.89 16.07 -0.88
N PHE A 93 -3.80 15.47 -0.41
CA PHE A 93 -2.98 16.02 0.65
C PHE A 93 -1.68 16.60 0.10
N ASP A 94 -1.26 17.75 0.63
CA ASP A 94 0.05 18.33 0.34
C ASP A 94 0.79 18.62 1.67
N PHE A 95 1.85 17.87 1.91
CA PHE A 95 2.70 18.01 3.09
C PHE A 95 4.15 18.37 2.74
N ARG A 96 4.39 19.02 1.59
CA ARG A 96 5.74 19.44 1.16
C ARG A 96 6.52 20.21 2.22
N ALA A 97 5.84 20.98 3.07
CA ALA A 97 6.47 21.70 4.17
C ALA A 97 7.22 20.78 5.16
N LEU A 98 6.85 19.50 5.29
CA LEU A 98 7.55 18.53 6.16
C LEU A 98 9.00 18.30 5.72
N ALA A 99 9.33 18.49 4.45
CA ALA A 99 10.68 18.30 3.94
C ALA A 99 11.69 19.29 4.53
N GLU A 100 11.25 20.45 5.01
CA GLU A 100 12.11 21.48 5.60
C GLU A 100 12.08 21.46 7.15
N MET A 101 11.27 20.58 7.75
CA MET A 101 11.16 20.47 9.20
C MET A 101 12.31 19.69 9.82
N ASP A 102 12.45 19.82 11.15
CA ASP A 102 13.44 19.07 11.92
C ASP A 102 13.29 17.56 11.74
N VAL A 103 14.41 16.85 11.85
CA VAL A 103 14.51 15.39 11.69
C VAL A 103 13.56 14.67 12.64
N THR A 104 13.35 15.19 13.85
CA THR A 104 12.39 14.64 14.82
C THR A 104 10.97 14.63 14.27
N VAL A 105 10.53 15.73 13.66
CA VAL A 105 9.19 15.86 13.08
C VAL A 105 9.03 14.94 11.87
N LYS A 106 10.06 14.86 11.02
CA LYS A 106 10.09 13.92 9.88
C LYS A 106 9.97 12.48 10.33
N ALA A 107 10.73 12.08 11.36
CA ALA A 107 10.69 10.72 11.91
C ALA A 107 9.31 10.37 12.47
N VAL A 108 8.68 11.29 13.20
CA VAL A 108 7.30 11.11 13.70
C VAL A 108 6.31 11.00 12.54
N ALA A 109 6.40 11.88 11.54
CA ALA A 109 5.52 11.86 10.37
C ALA A 109 5.65 10.54 9.57
N MET A 110 6.88 10.04 9.39
CA MET A 110 7.16 8.75 8.79
C MET A 110 6.48 7.61 9.56
N VAL A 111 6.71 7.52 10.88
CA VAL A 111 6.16 6.43 11.71
C VAL A 111 4.63 6.48 11.73
N VAL A 112 4.04 7.67 11.88
CA VAL A 112 2.58 7.86 11.83
C VAL A 112 2.04 7.49 10.45
N GLY A 113 2.70 7.91 9.37
CA GLY A 113 2.29 7.57 8.01
C GLY A 113 2.32 6.07 7.75
N ILE A 114 3.39 5.37 8.14
CA ILE A 114 3.49 3.90 8.04
C ILE A 114 2.39 3.22 8.87
N ALA A 115 2.12 3.71 10.08
CA ALA A 115 1.03 3.19 10.92
C ALA A 115 -0.34 3.36 10.24
N LEU A 116 -0.61 4.52 9.63
CA LEU A 116 -1.84 4.78 8.87
C LEU A 116 -1.97 3.85 7.66
N ILE A 117 -0.88 3.62 6.91
CA ILE A 117 -0.84 2.65 5.81
C ILE A 117 -1.21 1.26 6.32
N ALA A 118 -0.56 0.80 7.40
CA ALA A 118 -0.80 -0.54 7.95
C ALA A 118 -2.25 -0.72 8.45
N MET A 119 -2.80 0.29 9.14
CA MET A 119 -4.22 0.29 9.54
C MET A 119 -5.14 0.28 8.33
N GLY A 120 -4.86 1.11 7.32
CA GLY A 120 -5.64 1.16 6.08
C GLY A 120 -5.61 -0.18 5.33
N CYS A 121 -4.46 -0.85 5.24
CA CYS A 121 -4.32 -2.19 4.67
C CYS A 121 -5.15 -3.23 5.44
N ALA A 122 -5.19 -3.16 6.77
CA ALA A 122 -6.04 -4.03 7.58
C ALA A 122 -7.53 -3.80 7.28
N VAL A 123 -7.98 -2.53 7.23
CA VAL A 123 -9.37 -2.19 6.88
C VAL A 123 -9.70 -2.65 5.45
N TYR A 124 -8.77 -2.48 4.51
CA TYR A 124 -8.92 -2.92 3.13
C TYR A 124 -9.18 -4.42 3.05
N ALA A 125 -8.39 -5.22 3.78
CA ALA A 125 -8.54 -6.66 3.82
C ALA A 125 -9.92 -7.08 4.38
N LEU A 126 -10.44 -6.35 5.37
CA LEU A 126 -11.77 -6.61 5.95
C LEU A 126 -12.94 -6.18 5.06
N ALA A 127 -12.70 -5.33 4.06
CA ALA A 127 -13.74 -4.95 3.11
C ALA A 127 -14.16 -6.12 2.20
N GLU A 128 -13.29 -7.13 2.01
CA GLU A 128 -13.59 -8.34 1.22
C GLU A 128 -14.09 -8.08 -0.21
N LEU A 129 -13.76 -6.91 -0.78
CA LEU A 129 -14.10 -6.55 -2.17
C LEU A 129 -12.97 -6.88 -3.15
N GLY A 130 -11.92 -7.55 -2.68
CA GLY A 130 -10.69 -7.84 -3.41
C GLY A 130 -9.48 -7.56 -2.52
N VAL A 131 -8.29 -7.80 -3.05
CA VAL A 131 -7.01 -7.46 -2.38
C VAL A 131 -6.27 -6.40 -3.18
N GLY A 132 -5.38 -5.62 -2.54
CA GLY A 132 -4.57 -4.63 -3.25
C GLY A 132 -3.71 -5.29 -4.35
N PRO A 133 -3.42 -4.61 -5.48
CA PRO A 133 -2.69 -5.20 -6.61
C PRO A 133 -1.36 -5.87 -6.24
N TYR A 134 -0.59 -5.25 -5.34
CA TYR A 134 0.64 -5.81 -4.80
C TYR A 134 0.43 -7.16 -4.06
N ILE A 135 -0.60 -7.24 -3.22
CA ILE A 135 -0.94 -8.48 -2.50
C ILE A 135 -1.45 -9.53 -3.49
N ALA A 136 -2.27 -9.10 -4.46
CA ALA A 136 -2.78 -9.97 -5.52
C ALA A 136 -1.64 -10.64 -6.29
N ALA A 137 -0.61 -9.86 -6.67
CA ALA A 137 0.56 -10.38 -7.37
C ALA A 137 1.37 -11.35 -6.50
N THR A 138 1.54 -11.05 -5.21
CA THR A 138 2.23 -11.94 -4.26
C THR A 138 1.53 -13.29 -4.14
N LEU A 139 0.19 -13.28 -4.04
CA LEU A 139 -0.63 -14.49 -3.96
C LEU A 139 -0.64 -15.27 -5.28
N ALA A 140 -0.72 -14.59 -6.42
CA ALA A 140 -0.66 -15.23 -7.72
C ALA A 140 0.68 -15.94 -7.95
N LEU A 141 1.80 -15.30 -7.59
CA LEU A 141 3.13 -15.94 -7.65
C LEU A 141 3.21 -17.15 -6.71
N HIS A 142 2.60 -17.08 -5.53
CA HIS A 142 2.53 -18.21 -4.59
C HIS A 142 1.84 -19.41 -5.23
N GLU A 143 0.70 -19.20 -5.87
CA GLU A 143 -0.04 -20.28 -6.54
C GLU A 143 0.75 -20.87 -7.72
N LYS A 144 1.40 -20.03 -8.53
CA LYS A 144 2.16 -20.49 -9.70
C LYS A 144 3.42 -21.27 -9.33
N PHE A 145 4.21 -20.77 -8.38
CA PHE A 145 5.51 -21.35 -8.04
C PHE A 145 5.45 -22.34 -6.87
N LYS A 146 4.31 -22.43 -6.16
CA LYS A 146 4.12 -23.27 -4.96
C LYS A 146 5.19 -23.03 -3.87
N THR A 147 5.82 -21.85 -3.89
CA THR A 147 6.80 -21.38 -2.91
C THR A 147 6.09 -20.78 -1.70
N SER A 148 6.79 -20.41 -0.62
CA SER A 148 6.11 -19.75 0.52
C SER A 148 5.80 -18.27 0.23
N ILE A 149 4.69 -17.75 0.76
CA ILE A 149 4.30 -16.34 0.62
C ILE A 149 5.41 -15.37 1.05
N PRO A 150 6.12 -15.58 2.20
CA PRO A 150 7.21 -14.70 2.59
C PRO A 150 8.36 -14.66 1.58
N LYS A 151 8.67 -15.78 0.92
CA LYS A 151 9.71 -15.82 -0.12
C LYS A 151 9.32 -14.99 -1.33
N ASN A 152 8.07 -15.10 -1.80
CA ASN A 152 7.60 -14.32 -2.95
C ASN A 152 7.50 -12.83 -2.63
N LYS A 153 7.06 -12.50 -1.42
CA LYS A 153 7.08 -11.12 -0.91
C LYS A 153 8.50 -10.56 -0.96
N PHE A 154 9.48 -11.30 -0.45
CA PHE A 154 10.89 -10.88 -0.50
C PHE A 154 11.37 -10.62 -1.94
N PHE A 155 11.03 -11.49 -2.90
CA PHE A 155 11.40 -11.27 -4.30
C PHE A 155 10.74 -10.04 -4.93
N ILE A 156 9.45 -9.81 -4.66
CA ILE A 156 8.76 -8.60 -5.12
C ILE A 156 9.41 -7.35 -4.48
N ASP A 157 9.59 -7.37 -3.16
CA ASP A 157 10.15 -6.24 -2.41
C ASP A 157 11.58 -5.92 -2.90
N ALA A 158 12.41 -6.95 -3.14
CA ALA A 158 13.73 -6.80 -3.74
C ALA A 158 13.65 -6.22 -5.16
N SER A 159 12.70 -6.67 -5.98
CA SER A 159 12.50 -6.10 -7.32
C SER A 159 12.09 -4.63 -7.28
N CYS A 160 11.23 -4.24 -6.34
CA CYS A 160 10.85 -2.84 -6.13
C CYS A 160 12.06 -1.98 -5.75
N VAL A 161 12.91 -2.45 -4.82
CA VAL A 161 14.13 -1.73 -4.44
C VAL A 161 15.09 -1.58 -5.61
N ILE A 162 15.28 -2.63 -6.43
CA ILE A 162 16.15 -2.57 -7.62
C ILE A 162 15.58 -1.58 -8.64
N ILE A 163 14.28 -1.63 -8.92
CA ILE A 163 13.62 -0.71 -9.85
C ILE A 163 13.75 0.74 -9.36
N ALA A 164 13.49 0.99 -8.08
CA ALA A 164 13.65 2.33 -7.50
C ALA A 164 15.09 2.84 -7.62
N ALA A 165 16.08 1.99 -7.36
CA ALA A 165 17.49 2.34 -7.49
C ALA A 165 17.86 2.67 -8.95
N ILE A 166 17.33 1.93 -9.93
CA ILE A 166 17.50 2.23 -11.37
C ILE A 166 16.87 3.59 -11.71
N LEU A 167 15.75 3.93 -11.08
CA LEU A 167 15.08 5.24 -11.20
C LEU A 167 15.75 6.34 -10.36
N GLY A 168 16.94 6.09 -9.83
CA GLY A 168 17.74 7.06 -9.09
C GLY A 168 17.33 7.27 -7.64
N GLN A 169 16.37 6.50 -7.11
CA GLN A 169 15.91 6.60 -5.73
C GLN A 169 16.48 5.46 -4.89
N TRP A 170 17.40 5.80 -3.98
CA TRP A 170 17.99 4.82 -3.05
C TRP A 170 17.07 4.59 -1.85
N PRO A 171 16.99 3.34 -1.33
CA PRO A 171 16.20 3.02 -0.16
C PRO A 171 16.66 3.82 1.06
N THR A 172 15.71 4.49 1.70
CA THR A 172 15.87 5.24 2.94
C THR A 172 15.49 4.36 4.15
N ILE A 173 15.39 4.95 5.34
CA ILE A 173 15.08 4.20 6.58
C ILE A 173 13.61 3.75 6.65
N GLY A 174 12.70 4.42 5.96
CA GLY A 174 11.26 4.15 5.96
C GLY A 174 10.91 2.70 5.61
N PRO A 175 11.35 2.15 4.46
CA PRO A 175 11.13 0.75 4.12
C PRO A 175 11.57 -0.25 5.19
N VAL A 176 12.70 0.01 5.86
CA VAL A 176 13.20 -0.84 6.96
C VAL A 176 12.26 -0.77 8.17
N VAL A 177 11.85 0.44 8.56
CA VAL A 177 10.91 0.65 9.67
C VAL A 177 9.56 0.00 9.35
N SER A 178 9.07 0.17 8.13
CA SER A 178 7.81 -0.42 7.66
C SER A 178 7.83 -1.94 7.75
N LEU A 179 8.92 -2.60 7.37
CA LEU A 179 9.05 -4.06 7.51
C LEU A 179 8.92 -4.53 8.97
N LEU A 180 9.35 -3.73 9.94
CA LEU A 180 9.31 -4.08 11.37
C LEU A 180 7.93 -3.83 11.99
N ILE A 181 7.30 -2.69 11.68
CA ILE A 181 6.09 -2.25 12.39
C ILE A 181 4.79 -2.57 11.64
N SER A 182 4.79 -2.58 10.30
CA SER A 182 3.57 -2.67 9.50
C SER A 182 2.80 -3.96 9.77
N GLY A 183 3.50 -5.10 9.87
CA GLY A 183 2.88 -6.40 10.14
C GLY A 183 2.15 -6.45 11.49
N VAL A 184 2.81 -5.97 12.56
CA VAL A 184 2.23 -5.95 13.91
C VAL A 184 1.00 -5.05 13.97
N ILE A 185 1.08 -3.85 13.37
CA ILE A 185 -0.05 -2.90 13.35
C ILE A 185 -1.21 -3.48 12.53
N MET A 186 -0.93 -4.09 11.38
CA MET A 186 -1.96 -4.69 10.54
C MET A 186 -2.71 -5.81 11.29
N ASP A 187 -1.97 -6.71 11.95
CA ASP A 187 -2.54 -7.83 12.70
C ASP A 187 -3.38 -7.35 13.90
N GLN A 188 -2.86 -6.41 14.69
CA GLN A 188 -3.60 -5.82 15.81
C GLN A 188 -4.88 -5.11 15.33
N THR A 189 -4.78 -4.32 14.26
CA THR A 189 -5.93 -3.60 13.68
C THR A 189 -6.99 -4.58 13.21
N MET A 190 -6.60 -5.66 12.52
CA MET A 190 -7.52 -6.71 12.09
C MET A 190 -8.23 -7.37 13.28
N VAL A 191 -7.49 -7.75 14.33
CA VAL A 191 -8.07 -8.39 15.52
C VAL A 191 -9.07 -7.48 16.22
N ILE A 192 -8.76 -6.19 16.35
CA ILE A 192 -9.65 -5.20 16.97
C ILE A 192 -10.91 -5.05 16.11
N LEU A 193 -10.77 -4.77 14.81
CA LEU A 193 -11.91 -4.50 13.94
C LEU A 193 -12.83 -5.70 13.75
N LYS A 194 -12.30 -6.93 13.71
CA LYS A 194 -13.12 -8.15 13.66
C LYS A 194 -14.02 -8.35 14.88
N LYS A 195 -13.70 -7.74 16.03
CA LYS A 195 -14.59 -7.76 17.20
C LYS A 195 -15.80 -6.83 17.05
N PHE A 196 -15.65 -5.75 16.28
CA PHE A 196 -16.68 -4.72 16.11
C PHE A 196 -17.49 -4.89 14.82
N LEU A 197 -16.88 -5.44 13.77
CA LEU A 197 -17.53 -5.61 12.49
C LEU A 197 -18.40 -6.89 12.48
N PRO A 198 -19.65 -6.83 12.00
CA PRO A 198 -20.51 -7.99 11.87
C PRO A 198 -20.12 -8.92 10.71
N ILE A 199 -18.97 -8.69 10.08
CA ILE A 199 -18.49 -9.39 8.90
C ILE A 199 -17.68 -10.61 9.38
N LYS A 200 -18.20 -11.81 9.15
CA LYS A 200 -17.57 -13.10 9.49
C LYS A 200 -17.03 -13.78 8.26
#